data_AF-A0A920P2V6-F1
#
_entry.id   AF-A0A920P2V6-F1
#
_cell.length_a   1.000
_cell.length_b   1.000
_cell.length_c   1.000
_cell.angle_alpha   90.00
_cell.angle_beta   90.00
_cell.angle_gamma   90.00
#
_symmetry.space_group_name_H-M   'P 1'
#
loop_
_entity.id
_entity.type
_entity.pdbx_description
1 polymer ?
#
loop_
_entity_poly.entity_id
_entity_poly.type
_entity_poly.pdbx_seq_one_letter_code
_entity_poly.pdbx_strand_id
1 'polypeptide(L)'
;MKNCGICGSGIHYYLFGENGGRKITEPLMLGHEFVGEIIELGSKVSKFKVGERIIVNPALTCGECQFCRLKKFNLCENVSFFGRQLPYRIPKELLEKNRD
;
A
#
# COMPACT_ATOMS: atom_id res chain seq x y z
N MET A 1 -9.31 -7.34 -4.35
CA MET A 1 -8.96 -7.55 -2.92
C MET A 1 -10.07 -8.36 -2.29
N LYS A 2 -9.77 -9.48 -1.60
CA LYS A 2 -10.82 -10.33 -1.01
C LYS A 2 -11.13 -9.91 0.44
N ASN A 3 -10.09 -9.58 1.21
CA ASN A 3 -10.21 -9.15 2.60
C ASN A 3 -9.12 -8.11 2.92
N CYS A 4 -9.44 -7.18 3.82
CA CYS A 4 -8.50 -6.23 4.42
C CYS A 4 -8.81 -6.08 5.91
N GLY A 5 -7.78 -6.21 6.75
CA GLY A 5 -7.82 -5.90 8.17
C GLY A 5 -7.92 -4.40 8.42
N ILE A 6 -8.45 -4.06 9.59
CA ILE A 6 -8.47 -2.69 10.11
C ILE A 6 -7.32 -2.56 11.10
N CYS A 7 -6.37 -1.70 10.77
CA CYS A 7 -5.28 -1.35 11.67
C CYS A 7 -5.68 -0.16 12.54
N GLY A 8 -5.24 -0.14 13.80
CA GLY A 8 -5.40 1.04 14.68
C GLY A 8 -4.81 2.32 14.06
N SER A 9 -3.78 2.19 13.23
CA SER A 9 -3.21 3.31 12.48
C SER A 9 -4.20 3.98 11.53
N GLY A 10 -5.10 3.20 10.90
CA GLY A 10 -6.17 3.70 10.05
C GLY A 10 -7.27 4.39 10.86
N ILE A 11 -7.54 3.89 12.07
CA ILE A 11 -8.47 4.54 13.01
C ILE A 11 -7.95 5.93 13.40
N HIS A 12 -6.66 6.08 13.69
CA HIS A 12 -6.06 7.39 13.97
C HIS A 12 -6.23 8.36 12.80
N TYR A 13 -5.97 7.90 11.58
CA TYR A 13 -6.19 8.71 10.37
C TYR A 13 -7.65 9.12 10.20
N TYR A 14 -8.59 8.20 10.42
CA TYR A 14 -10.03 8.48 10.27
C TYR A 14 -10.54 9.49 11.30
N LEU A 15 -10.15 9.36 12.57
CA LEU A 15 -10.66 10.21 13.65
C LEU A 15 -9.95 11.55 13.77
N PHE A 16 -8.64 11.58 13.51
CA PHE A 16 -7.80 12.76 13.81
C PHE A 16 -7.18 13.40 12.57
N GLY A 17 -7.30 12.77 11.40
CA GLY A 17 -6.64 13.25 10.18
C GLY A 17 -5.11 13.14 10.21
N GLU A 18 -4.54 12.47 11.22
CA GLU A 18 -3.11 12.27 11.36
C GLU A 18 -2.73 11.03 12.18
N ASN A 19 -1.49 10.57 12.02
CA ASN A 19 -0.91 9.51 12.83
C ASN A 19 0.61 9.63 12.88
N GLY A 20 1.17 9.78 14.09
CA GLY A 20 2.61 9.90 14.30
C GLY A 20 3.23 11.12 13.59
N GLY A 21 2.52 12.25 13.61
CA GLY A 21 2.93 13.50 12.96
C GLY A 21 2.72 13.54 11.44
N ARG A 22 2.17 12.48 10.84
CA ARG A 22 1.81 12.46 9.41
C ARG A 22 0.36 12.86 9.23
N LYS A 23 0.14 14.04 8.64
CA LYS A 23 -1.19 14.58 8.33
C LYS A 23 -1.68 14.12 6.98
N ILE A 24 -2.98 13.92 6.85
CA ILE A 24 -3.66 13.71 5.56
C ILE A 24 -3.75 15.06 4.86
N THR A 25 -3.06 15.22 3.73
CA THR A 25 -3.08 16.45 2.92
C THR A 25 -3.83 16.29 1.60
N GLU A 26 -4.23 15.06 1.27
CA GLU A 26 -4.95 14.67 0.05
C GLU A 26 -5.81 13.44 0.36
N PRO A 27 -6.80 13.09 -0.49
CA PRO A 27 -7.63 11.90 -0.26
C PRO A 27 -6.79 10.63 -0.07
N LEU A 28 -6.96 9.98 1.08
CA LEU A 28 -6.21 8.80 1.47
C LEU A 28 -7.11 7.56 1.48
N MET A 29 -6.80 6.58 0.63
CA MET A 29 -7.39 5.24 0.72
C MET A 29 -6.67 4.45 1.82
N LEU A 30 -7.40 4.09 2.88
CA LEU A 30 -6.87 3.25 3.95
C LEU A 30 -6.75 1.78 3.51
N GLY A 31 -5.92 1.02 4.23
CA GLY A 31 -5.74 -0.42 4.03
C GLY A 31 -4.30 -0.79 3.71
N HIS A 32 -3.70 -1.60 4.57
CA HIS A 32 -2.36 -2.18 4.39
C HIS A 32 -2.24 -3.60 4.97
N GLU A 33 -3.37 -4.19 5.37
CA GLU A 33 -3.45 -5.52 5.96
C GLU A 33 -4.34 -6.39 5.08
N PHE A 34 -3.98 -6.55 3.80
CA PHE A 34 -4.85 -7.16 2.81
C PHE A 34 -4.26 -8.38 2.11
N VAL A 35 -5.18 -9.23 1.67
CA VAL A 35 -4.93 -10.41 0.84
C VAL A 35 -5.72 -10.32 -0.46
N GLY A 36 -5.21 -10.96 -1.49
CA GLY A 36 -5.81 -10.92 -2.81
C GLY A 36 -5.45 -12.10 -3.67
N GLU A 37 -5.97 -12.05 -4.88
CA GLU A 37 -5.67 -12.97 -5.96
C GLU A 37 -5.17 -12.15 -7.14
N ILE A 38 -4.12 -12.63 -7.81
CA ILE A 38 -3.56 -11.96 -8.98
C ILE A 38 -4.52 -12.13 -10.15
N ILE A 39 -5.05 -11.03 -10.69
CA ILE A 39 -5.95 -11.04 -11.85
C ILE A 39 -5.22 -10.77 -13.17
N GLU A 40 -4.07 -10.11 -13.11
CA GLU A 40 -3.26 -9.75 -14.27
C GLU A 40 -1.79 -9.64 -13.86
N LEU A 41 -0.89 -9.89 -14.80
CA LEU A 41 0.55 -9.76 -14.63
C LEU A 41 1.12 -8.84 -15.70
N GLY A 42 2.06 -7.98 -15.30
CA GLY A 42 2.86 -7.23 -16.26
C GLY A 42 3.75 -8.17 -17.08
N SER A 43 4.05 -7.78 -18.33
CA SER A 43 4.79 -8.62 -19.29
C SER A 43 6.18 -9.10 -18.83
N LYS A 44 6.78 -8.42 -17.84
CA LYS A 44 8.09 -8.74 -17.27
C LYS A 44 8.02 -9.58 -15.98
N VAL A 45 6.82 -9.94 -15.51
CA VAL A 45 6.64 -10.68 -14.26
C VAL A 45 6.58 -12.18 -14.55
N SER A 46 7.58 -12.94 -14.10
CA SER A 46 7.65 -14.40 -14.31
C SER A 46 7.53 -15.23 -13.04
N LYS A 47 7.59 -14.59 -11.87
CA LYS A 47 7.65 -15.29 -10.56
C LYS A 47 6.28 -15.65 -9.97
N PHE A 48 5.20 -15.16 -10.57
CA PHE A 48 3.83 -15.33 -10.08
C PHE A 48 2.92 -15.81 -11.21
N LYS A 49 1.74 -16.31 -10.85
CA LYS A 49 0.70 -16.71 -11.81
C LYS A 49 -0.61 -15.99 -11.55
N VAL A 50 -1.38 -15.75 -12.62
CA VAL A 50 -2.80 -15.35 -12.48
C VAL A 50 -3.55 -16.43 -11.70
N GLY A 51 -4.43 -16.03 -10.79
CA GLY A 51 -5.14 -16.91 -9.86
C GLY A 51 -4.38 -17.22 -8.56
N GLU A 52 -3.11 -16.82 -8.45
CA GLU A 52 -2.32 -17.06 -7.23
C GLU A 52 -2.78 -16.14 -6.09
N ARG A 53 -2.94 -16.74 -4.90
CA ARG A 53 -3.28 -16.00 -3.68
C ARG A 53 -2.02 -15.39 -3.07
N ILE A 54 -2.11 -14.11 -2.73
CA ILE A 54 -0.99 -13.33 -2.19
C ILE A 54 -1.39 -12.54 -0.95
N ILE A 55 -0.40 -12.33 -0.09
CA ILE A 55 -0.39 -11.27 0.93
C ILE A 55 0.62 -10.22 0.48
N VAL A 56 0.31 -8.95 0.70
CA VAL A 56 1.18 -7.84 0.31
C VAL A 56 1.99 -7.37 1.50
N ASN A 57 3.31 -7.21 1.31
CA ASN A 57 4.11 -6.37 2.20
C ASN A 57 3.81 -4.90 1.85
N PRO A 58 3.19 -4.12 2.76
CA PRO A 58 2.76 -2.76 2.44
C PRO A 58 3.91 -1.74 2.38
N ALA A 59 5.11 -2.10 2.85
CA ALA A 59 6.28 -1.24 2.83
C ALA A 59 7.06 -1.40 1.52
N LEU A 60 6.97 -0.41 0.64
CA LEU A 60 7.83 -0.27 -0.52
C LEU A 60 9.11 0.43 -0.12
N THR A 61 10.20 -0.32 -0.02
CA THR A 61 11.53 0.23 0.24
C THR A 61 12.23 0.62 -1.07
N CYS A 62 13.13 1.60 -1.01
CA CYS A 62 13.83 2.08 -2.21
C CYS A 62 14.89 1.10 -2.74
N GLY A 63 15.36 0.14 -1.92
CA GLY A 63 16.38 -0.82 -2.32
C GLY A 63 17.82 -0.26 -2.38
N GLU A 64 18.02 1.05 -2.28
CA GLU A 64 19.31 1.69 -2.58
C GLU A 64 19.93 2.52 -1.44
N CYS A 65 19.17 2.91 -0.40
CA CYS A 65 19.71 3.65 0.75
C CYS A 65 20.64 2.75 1.60
N GLN A 66 21.43 3.37 2.49
CA GLN A 66 22.37 2.65 3.37
C GLN A 66 21.68 1.50 4.15
N PHE A 67 20.47 1.74 4.66
CA PHE A 67 19.73 0.74 5.41
C PHE A 67 19.22 -0.41 4.52
N CYS A 68 18.80 -0.13 3.29
CA CYS A 68 18.42 -1.17 2.33
C CYS A 68 19.61 -2.05 1.95
N ARG A 69 20.79 -1.46 1.72
CA ARG A 69 22.02 -2.21 1.43
C ARG A 69 22.44 -3.11 2.60
N LEU A 70 22.20 -2.65 3.83
CA LEU A 70 22.40 -3.43 5.06
C LEU A 70 21.25 -4.40 5.37
N LYS A 71 20.26 -4.56 4.48
CA LYS A 71 19.04 -5.37 4.67
C LYS A 71 18.20 -4.97 5.89
N LYS A 72 18.38 -3.74 6.40
CA LYS A 72 17.56 -3.11 7.46
C LYS A 72 16.39 -2.35 6.84
N PHE A 73 15.54 -3.07 6.10
CA PHE A 73 14.47 -2.48 5.27
C PHE A 73 13.46 -1.62 6.05
N ASN A 74 13.22 -1.95 7.31
CA ASN A 74 12.36 -1.19 8.22
C ASN A 74 12.90 0.23 8.53
N LEU A 75 14.18 0.48 8.29
CA LEU A 75 14.84 1.78 8.44
C LEU A 75 15.05 2.49 7.10
N CYS A 76 14.39 2.04 6.02
CA CYS A 76 14.53 2.69 4.73
C CYS A 76 14.10 4.17 4.82
N GLU A 77 15.03 5.07 4.46
CA GLU A 77 14.84 6.53 4.50
C GLU A 77 13.74 7.00 3.53
N ASN A 78 13.55 6.26 2.44
CA ASN A 78 12.62 6.59 1.36
C ASN A 78 11.47 5.57 1.27
N VAL A 79 11.06 5.01 2.41
CA VAL A 79 9.96 4.04 2.43
C VAL A 79 8.65 4.71 2.04
N SER A 80 7.95 4.10 1.10
CA SER A 80 6.55 4.38 0.80
C SER A 80 5.68 3.29 1.38
N PHE A 81 4.50 3.64 1.88
CA PHE A 81 3.64 2.70 2.59
C PHE A 81 2.19 2.80 2.12
N PHE A 82 1.61 1.67 1.68
CA PHE A 82 0.21 1.59 1.26
C PHE A 82 -0.71 2.02 2.41
N GLY A 83 -1.79 2.75 2.11
CA GLY A 83 -2.69 3.26 3.14
C GLY A 83 -2.06 4.26 4.11
N ARG A 84 -0.99 4.95 3.68
CA ARG A 84 -0.34 6.00 4.48
C ARG A 84 0.21 7.17 3.67
N GLN A 85 1.25 6.92 2.86
CA GLN A 85 2.05 7.95 2.17
C GLN A 85 2.17 7.68 0.67
N LEU A 86 1.72 6.51 0.21
CA LEU A 86 1.55 6.26 -1.20
C LEU A 86 0.28 6.98 -1.65
N PRO A 87 0.37 8.05 -2.47
CA PRO A 87 -0.77 8.49 -3.24
C PRO A 87 -1.10 7.34 -4.19
N TYR A 88 -2.06 6.51 -3.80
CA TYR A 88 -2.61 5.55 -4.73
C TYR A 88 -3.38 6.39 -5.76
N ARG A 89 -2.76 6.66 -6.91
CA ARG A 89 -3.45 7.20 -8.08
C ARG A 89 -4.38 6.12 -8.58
N ILE A 90 -5.58 6.04 -8.02
CA ILE A 90 -6.66 5.31 -8.68
C ILE A 90 -6.90 6.08 -10.00
N PRO A 91 -6.74 5.43 -11.17
CA PRO A 91 -7.20 6.02 -12.42
C PRO A 91 -8.64 6.51 -12.21
N LYS A 92 -8.94 7.77 -12.54
CA LYS A 92 -10.26 8.37 -12.25
C LYS A 92 -11.41 7.49 -12.73
N GLU A 93 -11.20 6.75 -13.82
CA GLU A 93 -12.19 5.86 -14.41
C GLU A 93 -12.61 4.72 -13.47
N LEU A 94 -11.75 4.31 -12.53
CA LEU A 94 -12.04 3.28 -11.52
C LEU A 94 -12.67 3.87 -10.24
N LEU A 95 -12.51 5.17 -9.98
CA LEU A 95 -13.23 5.88 -8.91
C LEU A 95 -14.69 6.13 -9.27
N GLU A 96 -14.98 6.36 -10.55
CA GLU A 96 -16.32 6.65 -11.04
C GLU A 96 -17.17 5.38 -11.21
N LYS A 97 -16.56 4.26 -11.60
CA LYS A 97 -17.25 2.97 -11.79
C LYS A 97 -17.80 2.31 -10.52
N ASN A 98 -17.38 2.75 -9.34
CA ASN A 98 -17.78 2.15 -8.05
C ASN A 98 -18.54 3.15 -7.15
N ARG A 99 -19.19 4.16 -7.74
CA ARG A 99 -19.99 5.17 -7.01
C ARG A 99 -21.48 4.82 -6.87
N ASP A 100 -21.91 3.67 -7.39
CA ASP A 100 -23.28 3.15 -7.25
C ASP A 100 -23.34 2.00 -6.23
#